data_AF-S3VA60-F1
#
_entry.id   AF-S3VA60-F1
#
_cell.length_a   1.000
_cell.length_b   1.000
_cell.length_c   1.000
_cell.angle_alpha   90.00
_cell.angle_beta   90.00
_cell.angle_gamma   90.00
#
_symmetry.space_group_name_H-M   'P 1'
#
loop_
_entity.id
_entity.type
_entity.pdbx_description
1 polymer ?
#
loop_
_entity_poly.entity_id
_entity_poly.type
_entity_poly.pdbx_seq_one_letter_code
_entity_poly.pdbx_strand_id
1 'polypeptide(L)'
;MKKIASLLFAGALVFSLSNCGERIEVEYPVFPKSKEGRQLQKFLGTIRNVGLAVEKPQKSLWETVFGAGSSFIDQMPSKVFEAFDKESYYKLIDLSKRADSINEATLTLAGITKSRVKLGNQLGAEAILYIGYQKPYTECGSEMMVDYGAAALKVGGAIASMASGKNVDTGNAPITKPTAVRYMLIPLDATLIKVETGEVKKAVVSDPAKIDAGVGNLNCPSVLDSFGKALDQAAAYIKDRLSPQVKTEKIKVYTKDEDPDVAGFLDDGYQEITGETPSFKKAKEAWEKADKKAGGKSGGAKANLGTYYFSVGDFDKAIKYYEDAMKLQGVNKNDIRELRKRVEAAAAVDDNTDK
;
A
#
# COMPACT_ATOMS: atom_id res chain seq x y z
N MET A 1 -25.99 50.35 -30.82
CA MET A 1 -25.41 49.32 -29.94
C MET A 1 -24.08 48.87 -30.53
N LYS A 2 -22.98 49.12 -29.80
CA LYS A 2 -21.60 48.79 -30.18
C LYS A 2 -21.34 47.29 -30.00
N LYS A 3 -20.52 46.71 -30.89
CA LYS A 3 -19.47 45.67 -30.67
C LYS A 3 -18.95 45.28 -32.06
N ILE A 4 -18.04 46.05 -32.66
CA ILE A 4 -16.57 45.93 -32.57
C ILE A 4 -16.08 44.51 -32.92
N ALA A 5 -15.63 44.39 -34.17
CA ALA A 5 -14.66 43.42 -34.63
C ALA A 5 -13.24 43.89 -34.27
N SER A 6 -12.37 42.96 -33.86
CA SER A 6 -10.90 43.10 -33.78
C SER A 6 -10.36 41.66 -33.70
N LEU A 7 -9.78 41.08 -34.76
CA LEU A 7 -8.33 41.03 -35.04
C LEU A 7 -7.49 40.92 -33.76
N LEU A 8 -6.65 39.88 -33.65
CA LEU A 8 -5.19 40.02 -33.68
C LEU A 8 -4.41 38.71 -33.42
N PHE A 9 -3.35 38.60 -34.22
CA PHE A 9 -2.06 37.94 -33.99
C PHE A 9 -1.93 36.41 -33.97
N ALA A 10 -1.56 35.93 -35.17
CA ALA A 10 -0.59 34.85 -35.35
C ALA A 10 0.63 35.03 -34.44
N GLY A 11 0.85 34.06 -33.57
CA GLY A 11 2.09 33.87 -32.81
C GLY A 11 2.44 32.39 -32.85
N ALA A 12 3.04 31.96 -33.95
CA ALA A 12 3.69 30.66 -34.01
C ALA A 12 4.90 30.69 -33.06
N LEU A 13 4.67 30.31 -31.81
CA LEU A 13 5.74 29.99 -30.88
C LEU A 13 6.35 28.68 -31.37
N VAL A 14 7.43 28.79 -32.13
CA VAL A 14 8.38 27.71 -32.34
C VAL A 14 8.99 27.42 -30.97
N PHE A 15 8.34 26.54 -30.21
CA PHE A 15 8.97 25.91 -29.06
C PHE A 15 10.12 25.07 -29.60
N SER A 16 11.34 25.57 -29.40
CA SER A 16 12.54 24.75 -29.42
C SER A 16 12.31 23.57 -28.48
N LEU A 17 12.10 22.39 -29.05
CA LEU A 17 11.91 21.12 -28.36
C LEU A 17 13.21 20.76 -27.62
N SER A 18 13.36 21.35 -26.44
CA SER A 18 14.27 20.84 -25.42
C SER A 18 13.79 19.46 -24.98
N ASN A 19 14.73 18.54 -24.90
CA ASN A 19 14.53 17.10 -24.79
C ASN A 19 14.09 16.68 -23.37
N CYS A 20 12.99 17.23 -22.87
CA CYS A 20 12.37 16.83 -21.60
C CYS A 20 11.63 15.50 -21.82
N GLY A 21 12.28 14.39 -21.51
CA GLY A 21 11.60 13.09 -21.46
C GLY A 21 10.49 13.13 -20.40
N GLU A 22 9.27 12.82 -20.81
CA GLU A 22 8.09 12.80 -19.95
C GLU A 22 8.27 11.73 -18.87
N ARG A 23 8.22 12.15 -17.59
CA ARG A 23 8.34 11.28 -16.43
C ARG A 23 6.98 11.08 -15.81
N ILE A 24 6.59 9.83 -15.58
CA ILE A 24 5.34 9.46 -14.93
C ILE A 24 5.61 8.89 -13.54
N GLU A 25 4.62 9.01 -12.65
CA GLU A 25 4.66 8.36 -11.35
C GLU A 25 4.31 6.87 -11.51
N VAL A 26 5.24 6.02 -11.10
CA VAL A 26 5.12 4.57 -11.17
C VAL A 26 5.18 4.03 -9.76
N GLU A 27 4.08 3.40 -9.36
CA GLU A 27 4.00 2.61 -8.14
C GLU A 27 4.62 1.23 -8.36
N TYR A 28 5.39 0.75 -7.40
CA TYR A 28 5.94 -0.60 -7.41
C TYR A 28 5.93 -1.20 -5.99
N PRO A 29 5.77 -2.53 -5.88
CA PRO A 29 5.82 -3.20 -4.59
C PRO A 29 7.25 -3.22 -4.04
N VAL A 30 7.40 -3.07 -2.73
CA VAL A 30 8.64 -3.27 -2.00
C VAL A 30 8.38 -4.29 -0.91
N PHE A 31 9.11 -5.39 -0.98
CA PHE A 31 8.98 -6.48 -0.04
C PHE A 31 9.92 -6.27 1.14
N PRO A 32 9.53 -6.70 2.36
CA PRO A 32 10.46 -6.76 3.47
C PRO A 32 11.70 -7.57 3.09
N LYS A 33 12.88 -7.11 3.53
CA LYS A 33 14.15 -7.77 3.20
C LYS A 33 14.40 -9.06 3.99
N SER A 34 13.47 -9.45 4.87
CA SER A 34 13.54 -10.67 5.67
C SER A 34 13.23 -11.93 4.85
N LYS A 35 13.46 -13.10 5.46
CA LYS A 35 13.07 -14.39 4.88
C LYS A 35 11.56 -14.46 4.60
N GLU A 36 10.73 -13.90 5.46
CA GLU A 36 9.28 -13.84 5.32
C GLU A 36 8.89 -12.99 4.12
N GLY A 37 9.54 -11.83 3.93
CA GLY A 37 9.31 -10.97 2.78
C GLY A 37 9.68 -11.62 1.45
N ARG A 38 10.76 -12.41 1.40
CA ARG A 38 11.10 -13.24 0.22
C ARG A 38 10.03 -14.28 -0.08
N GLN A 39 9.54 -14.97 0.95
CA GLN A 39 8.47 -15.94 0.76
C GLN A 39 7.18 -15.25 0.32
N LEU A 40 6.90 -14.05 0.84
CA LEU A 40 5.76 -13.24 0.42
C LEU A 40 5.90 -12.83 -1.05
N GLN A 41 7.08 -12.41 -1.50
CA GLN A 41 7.34 -12.07 -2.90
C GLN A 41 7.09 -13.27 -3.83
N LYS A 42 7.66 -14.44 -3.51
CA LYS A 42 7.45 -15.67 -4.29
C LYS A 42 6.00 -16.12 -4.27
N PHE A 43 5.33 -15.93 -3.14
CA PHE A 43 3.91 -16.18 -3.03
C PHE A 43 3.14 -15.22 -3.93
N LEU A 44 3.27 -13.90 -3.76
CA LEU A 44 2.46 -12.93 -4.47
C LEU A 44 2.73 -12.88 -5.98
N GLY A 45 3.98 -12.99 -6.41
CA GLY A 45 4.33 -12.76 -7.80
C GLY A 45 3.81 -11.40 -8.26
N THR A 46 2.83 -11.40 -9.17
CA THR A 46 2.18 -10.18 -9.71
C THR A 46 0.76 -9.94 -9.19
N ILE A 47 0.31 -10.68 -8.17
CA ILE A 47 -1.05 -10.57 -7.62
C ILE A 47 -1.33 -9.14 -7.19
N ARG A 48 -2.36 -8.52 -7.75
CA ARG A 48 -2.79 -7.16 -7.40
C ARG A 48 -4.28 -7.06 -7.13
N ASN A 49 -5.11 -7.87 -7.80
CA ASN A 49 -6.56 -7.88 -7.57
C ASN A 49 -6.90 -8.92 -6.51
N VAL A 50 -7.36 -8.48 -5.34
CA VAL A 50 -7.61 -9.36 -4.19
C VAL A 50 -9.04 -9.18 -3.70
N GLY A 51 -9.79 -10.28 -3.63
CA GLY A 51 -11.10 -10.29 -2.97
C GLY A 51 -10.93 -10.24 -1.45
N LEU A 52 -11.58 -9.32 -0.77
CA LEU A 52 -11.59 -9.25 0.69
C LEU A 52 -12.89 -9.88 1.22
N ALA A 53 -12.75 -11.03 1.87
CA ALA A 53 -13.83 -11.73 2.57
C ALA A 53 -13.70 -11.48 4.06
N VAL A 54 -14.63 -10.74 4.65
CA VAL A 54 -14.70 -10.58 6.11
C VAL A 54 -15.84 -11.42 6.63
N GLU A 55 -15.54 -12.37 7.51
CA GLU A 55 -16.57 -13.19 8.15
C GLU A 55 -17.45 -12.31 9.06
N LYS A 56 -18.67 -12.75 9.40
CA LYS A 56 -19.45 -12.05 10.42
C LYS A 56 -18.92 -12.42 11.81
N PRO A 57 -18.71 -11.44 12.72
CA PRO A 57 -18.28 -11.75 14.08
C PRO A 57 -19.38 -12.51 14.82
N GLN A 58 -18.98 -13.50 15.62
CA GLN A 58 -19.92 -14.18 16.51
C GLN A 58 -20.37 -13.22 17.61
N LYS A 59 -21.66 -12.84 17.61
CA LYS A 59 -22.21 -11.80 18.51
C LYS A 59 -21.85 -12.05 19.99
N SER A 60 -22.01 -13.28 20.46
CA SER A 60 -21.74 -13.64 21.87
C SER A 60 -20.31 -13.35 22.33
N LEU A 61 -19.32 -13.37 21.43
CA LEU A 61 -17.92 -13.05 21.78
C LEU A 61 -17.74 -11.54 21.98
N TRP A 62 -18.42 -10.73 21.16
CA TRP A 62 -18.22 -9.29 21.07
C TRP A 62 -19.18 -8.49 21.96
N GLU A 63 -20.31 -9.07 22.38
CA GLU A 63 -21.21 -8.48 23.37
C GLU A 63 -20.56 -8.28 24.73
N THR A 64 -19.52 -9.06 25.06
CA THR A 64 -18.71 -8.82 26.28
C THR A 64 -17.91 -7.53 26.24
N VAL A 65 -17.64 -7.01 25.04
CA VAL A 65 -16.87 -5.79 24.80
C VAL A 65 -17.80 -4.60 24.56
N PHE A 66 -18.84 -4.78 23.75
CA PHE A 66 -19.71 -3.69 23.29
C PHE A 66 -21.08 -3.64 23.98
N GLY A 67 -21.37 -4.59 24.86
CA GLY A 67 -22.69 -4.76 25.47
C GLY A 67 -23.62 -5.63 24.62
N ALA A 68 -24.59 -6.26 25.29
CA ALA A 68 -25.60 -7.10 24.67
C ALA A 68 -26.46 -6.30 23.67
N GLY A 69 -26.72 -6.89 22.49
CA GLY A 69 -27.56 -6.26 21.47
C GLY A 69 -26.91 -5.06 20.75
N SER A 70 -25.61 -4.85 20.88
CA SER A 70 -24.91 -3.76 20.20
C SER A 70 -25.00 -3.89 18.68
N SER A 71 -25.61 -2.88 18.03
CA SER A 71 -25.68 -2.77 16.56
C SER A 71 -24.33 -2.47 15.91
N PHE A 72 -23.30 -2.15 16.72
CA PHE A 72 -21.94 -1.97 16.23
C PHE A 72 -21.34 -3.28 15.71
N ILE A 73 -21.70 -4.42 16.30
CA ILE A 73 -21.20 -5.74 15.92
C ILE A 73 -21.57 -6.06 14.46
N ASP A 74 -22.76 -5.66 14.03
CA ASP A 74 -23.23 -5.86 12.66
C ASP A 74 -22.49 -4.97 11.63
N GLN A 75 -21.87 -3.88 12.08
CA GLN A 75 -21.10 -2.96 11.23
C GLN A 75 -19.60 -3.30 11.16
N MET A 76 -19.13 -4.22 11.99
CA MET A 76 -17.71 -4.57 12.07
C MET A 76 -17.10 -5.04 10.73
N PRO A 77 -17.76 -5.86 9.89
CA PRO A 77 -17.18 -6.27 8.62
C PRO A 77 -16.85 -5.07 7.70
N SER A 78 -17.74 -4.07 7.65
CA SER A 78 -17.51 -2.83 6.89
C SER A 78 -16.34 -2.04 7.46
N LYS A 79 -16.21 -1.97 8.80
CA LYS A 79 -15.08 -1.28 9.46
C LYS A 79 -13.75 -1.97 9.20
N VAL A 80 -13.73 -3.30 9.19
CA VAL A 80 -12.55 -4.07 8.79
C VAL A 80 -12.22 -3.78 7.33
N PHE A 81 -13.20 -3.80 6.43
CA PHE A 81 -12.96 -3.46 5.03
C PHE A 81 -12.32 -2.07 4.87
N GLU A 82 -12.90 -1.04 5.51
CA GLU A 82 -12.37 0.33 5.50
C GLU A 82 -10.91 0.40 5.99
N ALA A 83 -10.60 -0.30 7.08
CA ALA A 83 -9.24 -0.34 7.62
C ALA A 83 -8.24 -1.01 6.65
N PHE A 84 -8.68 -2.02 5.89
CA PHE A 84 -7.83 -2.70 4.91
C PHE A 84 -7.70 -1.95 3.58
N ASP A 85 -8.75 -1.27 3.13
CA ASP A 85 -8.78 -0.53 1.86
C ASP A 85 -7.85 0.70 1.86
N LYS A 86 -7.67 1.32 3.03
CA LYS A 86 -6.76 2.46 3.18
C LYS A 86 -5.31 2.08 2.84
N GLU A 87 -4.72 2.75 1.86
CA GLU A 87 -3.28 2.64 1.52
C GLU A 87 -2.84 1.19 1.22
N SER A 88 -3.67 0.42 0.52
CA SER A 88 -3.39 -0.97 0.15
C SER A 88 -2.66 -1.06 -1.20
N TYR A 89 -1.63 -1.93 -1.28
CA TYR A 89 -1.06 -2.36 -2.57
C TYR A 89 -2.10 -3.08 -3.43
N TYR A 90 -3.01 -3.82 -2.79
CA TYR A 90 -4.05 -4.56 -3.47
C TYR A 90 -5.19 -3.66 -3.91
N LYS A 91 -5.67 -3.92 -5.12
CA LYS A 91 -7.00 -3.48 -5.57
C LYS A 91 -8.02 -4.41 -4.92
N LEU A 92 -8.54 -3.98 -3.77
CA LEU A 92 -9.46 -4.78 -2.98
C LEU A 92 -10.86 -4.81 -3.59
N ILE A 93 -11.47 -5.99 -3.59
CA ILE A 93 -12.85 -6.21 -4.02
C ILE A 93 -13.63 -6.66 -2.78
N ASP A 94 -14.56 -5.84 -2.32
CA ASP A 94 -15.40 -6.15 -1.17
C ASP A 94 -16.38 -7.30 -1.50
N LEU A 95 -16.13 -8.49 -0.94
CA LEU A 95 -17.01 -9.64 -1.17
C LEU A 95 -18.31 -9.55 -0.36
N SER A 96 -18.32 -8.79 0.73
CA SER A 96 -19.49 -8.67 1.62
C SER A 96 -20.65 -7.94 0.93
N LYS A 97 -20.33 -6.97 0.05
CA LYS A 97 -21.30 -6.20 -0.74
C LYS A 97 -21.85 -6.94 -1.97
N ARG A 98 -21.41 -8.19 -2.21
CA ARG A 98 -21.81 -9.00 -3.37
C ARG A 98 -22.68 -10.19 -2.98
N ALA A 99 -23.35 -10.07 -1.82
CA ALA A 99 -24.21 -11.08 -1.19
C ALA A 99 -25.30 -11.64 -2.12
N ASP A 100 -25.80 -10.86 -3.07
CA ASP A 100 -26.78 -11.30 -4.08
C ASP A 100 -26.28 -12.50 -4.91
N SER A 101 -24.96 -12.67 -5.00
CA SER A 101 -24.28 -13.72 -5.77
C SER A 101 -23.52 -14.73 -4.90
N ILE A 102 -23.41 -14.48 -3.60
CA ILE A 102 -22.57 -15.23 -2.67
C ILE A 102 -23.37 -15.54 -1.41
N ASN A 103 -23.76 -16.80 -1.21
CA ASN A 103 -24.39 -17.27 0.02
C ASN A 103 -23.47 -16.98 1.22
N GLU A 104 -23.99 -16.50 2.36
CA GLU A 104 -23.21 -16.18 3.57
C GLU A 104 -22.32 -17.33 4.05
N ALA A 105 -22.74 -18.59 3.89
CA ALA A 105 -21.92 -19.78 4.21
C ALA A 105 -20.61 -19.85 3.39
N THR A 106 -20.55 -19.14 2.26
CA THR A 106 -19.39 -19.05 1.37
C THR A 106 -18.31 -18.12 1.93
N LEU A 107 -18.66 -17.18 2.82
CA LEU A 107 -17.71 -16.22 3.41
C LEU A 107 -16.94 -16.80 4.61
N THR A 108 -17.21 -18.05 5.00
CA THR A 108 -16.38 -18.79 5.96
C THR A 108 -15.06 -19.24 5.30
N LEU A 109 -14.01 -19.51 6.07
CA LEU A 109 -12.75 -20.01 5.51
C LEU A 109 -12.93 -21.27 4.65
N ALA A 110 -13.77 -22.21 5.13
CA ALA A 110 -14.09 -23.44 4.39
C ALA A 110 -14.88 -23.14 3.11
N GLY A 111 -15.84 -22.22 3.18
CA GLY A 111 -16.63 -21.77 2.05
C GLY A 111 -15.78 -21.11 0.97
N ILE A 112 -14.90 -20.18 1.35
CA ILE A 112 -13.95 -19.51 0.46
C ILE A 112 -13.02 -20.54 -0.15
N THR A 113 -12.42 -21.42 0.64
CA THR A 113 -11.49 -22.43 0.15
C THR A 113 -12.14 -23.32 -0.92
N LYS A 114 -13.39 -23.74 -0.71
CA LYS A 114 -14.16 -24.56 -1.65
C LYS A 114 -14.56 -23.81 -2.93
N SER A 115 -14.86 -22.52 -2.82
CA SER A 115 -15.45 -21.72 -3.92
C SER A 115 -14.47 -20.76 -4.61
N ARG A 116 -13.22 -20.65 -4.13
CA ARG A 116 -12.22 -19.66 -4.56
C ARG A 116 -12.07 -19.53 -6.07
N VAL A 117 -12.05 -20.64 -6.82
CA VAL A 117 -11.88 -20.62 -8.28
C VAL A 117 -13.08 -19.97 -8.96
N LYS A 118 -14.30 -20.31 -8.51
CA LYS A 118 -15.53 -19.70 -9.02
C LYS A 118 -15.56 -18.21 -8.67
N LEU A 119 -15.29 -17.86 -7.42
CA LEU A 119 -15.28 -16.47 -6.96
C LEU A 119 -14.23 -15.63 -7.70
N GLY A 120 -13.00 -16.14 -7.81
CA GLY A 120 -11.90 -15.47 -8.50
C GLY A 120 -12.23 -15.21 -9.96
N ASN A 121 -12.75 -16.20 -10.69
CA ASN A 121 -13.12 -16.04 -12.10
C ASN A 121 -14.28 -15.04 -12.29
N GLN A 122 -15.27 -15.05 -11.41
CA GLN A 122 -16.42 -14.13 -11.51
C GLN A 122 -16.05 -12.68 -11.17
N LEU A 123 -15.05 -12.49 -10.30
CA LEU A 123 -14.69 -11.18 -9.76
C LEU A 123 -13.40 -10.63 -10.35
N GLY A 124 -12.67 -11.42 -11.13
CA GLY A 124 -11.32 -11.06 -11.59
C GLY A 124 -10.30 -10.99 -10.44
N ALA A 125 -10.53 -11.71 -9.34
CA ALA A 125 -9.62 -11.77 -8.21
C ALA A 125 -8.58 -12.87 -8.43
N GLU A 126 -7.31 -12.54 -8.19
CA GLU A 126 -6.16 -13.45 -8.31
C GLU A 126 -5.88 -14.16 -6.97
N ALA A 127 -6.25 -13.51 -5.87
CA ALA A 127 -6.24 -14.07 -4.53
C ALA A 127 -7.47 -13.61 -3.73
N ILE A 128 -7.76 -14.32 -2.64
CA ILE A 128 -8.78 -13.95 -1.67
C ILE A 128 -8.12 -13.78 -0.31
N LEU A 129 -8.21 -12.59 0.26
CA LEU A 129 -7.87 -12.31 1.65
C LEU A 129 -9.11 -12.56 2.50
N TYR A 130 -9.10 -13.66 3.25
CA TYR A 130 -10.13 -13.96 4.23
C TYR A 130 -9.70 -13.42 5.60
N ILE A 131 -10.63 -12.76 6.30
CA ILE A 131 -10.47 -12.24 7.65
C ILE A 131 -11.54 -12.87 8.54
N GLY A 132 -11.09 -13.65 9.52
CA GLY A 132 -11.91 -14.18 10.61
C GLY A 132 -11.67 -13.43 11.92
N TYR A 133 -12.53 -13.68 12.90
CA TYR A 133 -12.40 -13.13 14.25
C TYR A 133 -12.16 -14.23 15.27
N GLN A 134 -11.30 -13.95 16.24
CA GLN A 134 -11.19 -14.74 17.47
C GLN A 134 -11.82 -13.99 18.66
N LYS A 135 -11.69 -14.53 19.87
CA LYS A 135 -12.23 -13.94 21.10
C LYS A 135 -11.51 -12.61 21.43
N PRO A 136 -12.20 -11.46 21.43
CA PRO A 136 -11.58 -10.17 21.71
C PRO A 136 -11.19 -10.03 23.18
N TYR A 137 -10.30 -9.07 23.44
CA TYR A 137 -9.86 -8.74 24.78
C TYR A 137 -9.77 -7.22 24.96
N THR A 138 -10.20 -6.72 26.11
CA THR A 138 -9.94 -5.35 26.51
C THR A 138 -9.77 -5.25 28.02
N GLU A 139 -8.79 -4.47 28.44
CA GLU A 139 -8.58 -4.12 29.84
C GLU A 139 -8.15 -2.65 29.96
N CYS A 140 -8.31 -2.10 31.15
CA CYS A 140 -7.79 -0.79 31.47
C CYS A 140 -6.69 -0.91 32.54
N GLY A 141 -5.56 -0.26 32.28
CA GLY A 141 -4.45 -0.14 33.21
C GLY A 141 -4.01 1.30 33.40
N SER A 142 -2.92 1.48 34.14
CA SER A 142 -2.26 2.78 34.32
C SER A 142 -0.76 2.64 34.16
N GLU A 143 -0.14 3.59 33.46
CA GLU A 143 1.29 3.64 33.24
C GLU A 143 1.86 5.04 33.50
N MET A 144 3.13 5.09 33.89
CA MET A 144 3.85 6.34 34.06
C MET A 144 4.33 6.83 32.70
N MET A 145 3.77 7.94 32.21
CA MET A 145 4.15 8.53 30.91
C MET A 145 4.88 9.86 31.11
N VAL A 146 5.85 10.12 30.24
CA VAL A 146 6.65 11.35 30.27
C VAL A 146 5.86 12.52 29.70
N ASP A 147 5.77 13.61 30.46
CA ASP A 147 5.29 14.91 29.99
C ASP A 147 6.47 15.66 29.36
N TYR A 148 6.56 15.62 28.03
CA TYR A 148 7.64 16.28 27.29
C TYR A 148 7.67 17.80 27.47
N GLY A 149 6.53 18.44 27.75
CA GLY A 149 6.48 19.87 28.04
C GLY A 149 7.13 20.17 29.38
N ALA A 150 6.76 19.42 30.43
CA ALA A 150 7.38 19.54 31.74
C ALA A 150 8.88 19.16 31.71
N ALA A 151 9.25 18.12 30.97
CA ALA A 151 10.64 17.71 30.80
C ALA A 151 11.47 18.80 30.09
N ALA A 152 10.96 19.36 28.99
CA ALA A 152 11.63 20.43 28.25
C ALA A 152 11.80 21.70 29.10
N LEU A 153 10.81 22.07 29.91
CA LEU A 153 10.90 23.20 30.83
C LEU A 153 12.00 23.01 31.88
N LYS A 154 12.12 21.82 32.47
CA LYS A 154 13.19 21.53 33.44
C LYS A 154 14.57 21.60 32.79
N VAL A 155 14.73 21.03 31.59
CA VAL A 155 16.00 21.10 30.84
C VAL A 155 16.33 22.55 30.47
N GLY A 156 15.36 23.30 29.93
CA GLY A 156 15.53 24.70 29.55
C GLY A 156 15.87 25.61 30.73
N GLY A 157 15.19 25.43 31.86
CA GLY A 157 15.47 26.20 33.07
C GLY A 157 16.81 25.85 33.72
N ALA A 158 17.26 24.59 33.65
CA ALA A 158 18.61 24.22 34.07
C ALA A 158 19.68 24.94 33.22
N ILE A 159 19.51 24.95 31.89
CA ILE A 159 20.41 25.69 30.97
C ILE A 159 20.37 27.19 31.25
N ALA A 160 19.19 27.77 31.40
CA ALA A 160 19.02 29.19 31.70
C ALA A 160 19.60 29.57 33.07
N SER A 161 19.51 28.69 34.06
CA SER A 161 20.11 28.92 35.39
C SER A 161 21.63 28.92 35.32
N MET A 162 22.22 27.99 34.55
CA MET A 162 23.66 27.95 34.30
C MET A 162 24.16 29.18 33.53
N ALA A 163 23.40 29.66 32.54
CA ALA A 163 23.78 30.81 31.72
C ALA A 163 23.62 32.16 32.46
N SER A 164 22.59 32.30 33.28
CA SER A 164 22.25 33.56 33.97
C SER A 164 22.81 33.66 35.39
N GLY A 165 23.29 32.57 35.97
CA GLY A 165 23.74 32.50 37.37
C GLY A 165 22.62 32.66 38.41
N LYS A 166 21.35 32.66 37.97
CA LYS A 166 20.16 32.76 38.84
C LYS A 166 19.33 31.49 38.70
N ASN A 167 18.82 30.97 39.81
CA ASN A 167 17.89 29.83 39.77
C ASN A 167 16.60 30.24 39.05
N VAL A 168 16.33 29.60 37.92
CA VAL A 168 15.08 29.73 37.16
C VAL A 168 14.10 28.68 37.70
N ASP A 169 12.99 29.14 38.27
CA ASP A 169 11.93 28.25 38.73
C ASP A 169 11.17 27.67 37.52
N THR A 170 11.28 26.36 37.33
CA THR A 170 10.58 25.60 36.28
C THR A 170 9.31 24.92 36.78
N GLY A 171 8.91 25.18 38.02
CA GLY A 171 7.83 24.50 38.71
C GLY A 171 8.19 23.09 39.21
N ASN A 172 7.43 22.62 40.19
CA ASN A 172 7.62 21.32 40.86
C ASN A 172 6.87 20.15 40.20
N ALA A 173 6.27 20.35 39.02
CA ALA A 173 5.49 19.30 38.37
C ALA A 173 6.37 18.06 38.09
N PRO A 174 5.91 16.85 38.39
CA PRO A 174 6.63 15.63 38.05
C PRO A 174 6.69 15.49 36.52
N ILE A 175 7.85 15.08 36.00
CA ILE A 175 8.07 14.88 34.56
C ILE A 175 7.41 13.60 34.05
N THR A 176 7.02 12.71 34.96
CA THR A 176 6.23 11.51 34.66
C THR A 176 4.91 11.60 35.39
N LYS A 177 3.81 11.35 34.67
CA LYS A 177 2.46 11.36 35.23
C LYS A 177 1.81 9.99 35.04
N PRO A 178 1.11 9.46 36.06
CA PRO A 178 0.27 8.29 35.87
C PRO A 178 -0.80 8.63 34.82
N THR A 179 -0.95 7.74 33.86
CA THR A 179 -1.84 7.92 32.71
C THR A 179 -2.62 6.64 32.51
N ALA A 180 -3.93 6.74 32.31
CA ALA A 180 -4.76 5.60 32.01
C ALA A 180 -4.53 5.12 30.59
N VAL A 181 -4.45 3.80 30.44
CA VAL A 181 -4.17 3.13 29.17
C VAL A 181 -5.18 2.02 28.99
N ARG A 182 -5.83 1.96 27.84
CA ARG A 182 -6.64 0.82 27.43
C ARG A 182 -5.79 -0.10 26.56
N TYR A 183 -5.71 -1.35 26.98
CA TYR A 183 -5.21 -2.43 26.13
C TYR A 183 -6.40 -3.06 25.43
N MET A 184 -6.30 -3.25 24.12
CA MET A 184 -7.36 -3.82 23.32
C MET A 184 -6.79 -4.71 22.21
N LEU A 185 -7.15 -5.99 22.24
CA LEU A 185 -6.82 -6.94 21.18
C LEU A 185 -8.05 -7.11 20.29
N ILE A 186 -7.87 -6.80 19.01
CA ILE A 186 -8.79 -7.16 17.93
C ILE A 186 -8.15 -8.34 17.19
N PRO A 187 -8.49 -9.59 17.55
CA PRO A 187 -7.75 -10.74 17.09
C PRO A 187 -8.30 -11.17 15.72
N LEU A 188 -7.78 -10.52 14.69
CA LEU A 188 -8.04 -10.87 13.31
C LEU A 188 -7.16 -12.05 12.90
N ASP A 189 -7.77 -13.08 12.34
CA ASP A 189 -7.09 -14.19 11.65
C ASP A 189 -7.19 -13.96 10.15
N ALA A 190 -6.08 -13.59 9.53
CA ALA A 190 -6.00 -13.33 8.10
C ALA A 190 -5.38 -14.52 7.37
N THR A 191 -6.08 -14.99 6.34
CA THR A 191 -5.59 -16.00 5.41
C THR A 191 -5.68 -15.47 3.99
N LEU A 192 -4.54 -15.23 3.35
CA LEU A 192 -4.44 -14.90 1.93
C LEU A 192 -4.32 -16.19 1.12
N ILE A 193 -5.26 -16.42 0.21
CA ILE A 193 -5.42 -17.67 -0.54
C ILE A 193 -5.29 -17.37 -2.03
N LYS A 194 -4.36 -18.03 -2.72
CA LYS A 194 -4.29 -17.96 -4.18
C LYS A 194 -5.51 -18.65 -4.80
N VAL A 195 -6.16 -17.98 -5.74
CA VAL A 195 -7.35 -18.53 -6.41
C VAL A 195 -6.97 -19.78 -7.19
N GLU A 196 -5.91 -19.71 -8.00
CA GLU A 196 -5.52 -20.79 -8.92
C GLU A 196 -4.99 -22.02 -8.17
N THR A 197 -4.02 -21.83 -7.26
CA THR A 197 -3.31 -22.95 -6.64
C THR A 197 -3.92 -23.38 -5.29
N GLY A 198 -4.62 -22.48 -4.60
CA GLY A 198 -5.05 -22.72 -3.21
C GLY A 198 -3.94 -22.62 -2.17
N GLU A 199 -2.72 -22.25 -2.57
CA GLU A 199 -1.63 -21.94 -1.63
C GLU A 199 -2.04 -20.80 -0.69
N VAL A 200 -1.59 -20.85 0.57
CA VAL A 200 -1.99 -19.89 1.60
C VAL A 200 -0.82 -19.23 2.31
N LYS A 201 -1.01 -17.97 2.70
CA LYS A 201 -0.19 -17.24 3.68
C LYS A 201 -1.10 -16.71 4.78
N LYS A 202 -0.63 -16.78 6.04
CA LYS A 202 -1.41 -16.43 7.21
C LYS A 202 -0.75 -15.36 8.06
N ALA A 203 -1.56 -14.54 8.71
CA ALA A 203 -1.14 -13.61 9.74
C ALA A 203 -2.23 -13.56 10.82
N VAL A 204 -1.82 -13.69 12.09
CA VAL A 204 -2.75 -13.67 13.23
C VAL A 204 -2.33 -12.56 14.16
N VAL A 205 -3.26 -11.64 14.43
CA VAL A 205 -3.04 -10.56 15.39
C VAL A 205 -3.15 -11.13 16.79
N SER A 206 -2.08 -11.04 17.57
CA SER A 206 -1.99 -11.58 18.93
C SER A 206 -1.60 -10.55 19.98
N ASP A 207 -0.99 -9.44 19.58
CA ASP A 207 -0.57 -8.38 20.48
C ASP A 207 -1.67 -7.32 20.66
N PRO A 208 -2.02 -6.94 21.90
CA PRO A 208 -3.01 -5.91 22.14
C PRO A 208 -2.49 -4.52 21.74
N ALA A 209 -3.34 -3.75 21.09
CA ALA A 209 -3.13 -2.33 20.89
C ALA A 209 -3.14 -1.60 22.23
N LYS A 210 -2.26 -0.60 22.35
CA LYS A 210 -2.15 0.26 23.53
C LYS A 210 -2.64 1.66 23.18
N ILE A 211 -3.69 2.11 23.86
CA ILE A 211 -4.28 3.43 23.65
C ILE A 211 -4.21 4.21 24.96
N ASP A 212 -3.45 5.30 25.00
CA ASP A 212 -3.37 6.18 26.17
C ASP A 212 -4.44 7.29 26.14
N ALA A 213 -4.80 7.79 27.32
CA ALA A 213 -5.77 8.86 27.52
C ALA A 213 -5.20 10.28 27.38
N GLY A 214 -3.92 10.41 27.00
CA GLY A 214 -3.13 11.63 27.11
C GLY A 214 -2.45 11.76 28.48
N VAL A 215 -1.22 12.27 28.48
CA VAL A 215 -0.33 12.29 29.65
C VAL A 215 -0.99 12.95 30.87
N GLY A 216 -1.10 12.21 31.97
CA GLY A 216 -1.71 12.66 33.23
C GLY A 216 -3.23 12.52 33.30
N ASN A 217 -3.89 12.07 32.23
CA ASN A 217 -5.30 11.74 32.26
C ASN A 217 -5.49 10.33 32.85
N LEU A 218 -6.26 10.23 33.92
CA LEU A 218 -6.55 8.98 34.62
C LEU A 218 -7.86 8.33 34.16
N ASN A 219 -8.60 8.97 33.26
CA ASN A 219 -9.82 8.41 32.69
C ASN A 219 -9.45 7.43 31.58
N CYS A 220 -9.92 6.20 31.70
CA CYS A 220 -9.67 5.20 30.68
C CYS A 220 -10.25 5.62 29.33
N PRO A 221 -9.51 5.44 28.21
CA PRO A 221 -10.06 5.66 26.88
C PRO A 221 -11.34 4.85 26.67
N SER A 222 -12.28 5.41 25.89
CA SER A 222 -13.54 4.73 25.60
C SER A 222 -13.29 3.45 24.79
N VAL A 223 -14.17 2.45 24.95
CA VAL A 223 -14.07 1.19 24.20
C VAL A 223 -14.17 1.44 22.69
N LEU A 224 -15.08 2.31 22.25
CA LEU A 224 -15.31 2.59 20.83
C LEU A 224 -14.12 3.32 20.19
N ASP A 225 -13.57 4.35 20.85
CA ASP A 225 -12.40 5.07 20.32
C ASP A 225 -11.16 4.17 20.27
N SER A 226 -11.01 3.32 21.29
CA SER A 226 -9.91 2.37 21.35
C SER A 226 -10.04 1.28 20.30
N PHE A 227 -11.27 0.85 19.98
CA PHE A 227 -11.52 -0.14 18.94
C PHE A 227 -11.07 0.35 17.57
N GLY A 228 -11.40 1.59 17.19
CA GLY A 228 -10.97 2.14 15.90
C GLY A 228 -9.45 2.10 15.75
N LYS A 229 -8.73 2.60 16.77
CA LYS A 229 -7.25 2.57 16.79
C LYS A 229 -6.68 1.15 16.82
N ALA A 230 -7.27 0.25 17.60
CA ALA A 230 -6.83 -1.13 17.70
C ALA A 230 -7.07 -1.91 16.40
N LEU A 231 -8.18 -1.63 15.72
CA LEU A 231 -8.49 -2.20 14.41
C LEU A 231 -7.51 -1.70 13.33
N ASP A 232 -7.21 -0.40 13.31
CA ASP A 232 -6.22 0.16 12.39
C ASP A 232 -4.84 -0.49 12.60
N GLN A 233 -4.42 -0.67 13.85
CA GLN A 233 -3.17 -1.36 14.20
C GLN A 233 -3.19 -2.85 13.80
N ALA A 234 -4.30 -3.55 14.04
CA ALA A 234 -4.48 -4.94 13.62
C ALA A 234 -4.42 -5.10 12.10
N ALA A 235 -5.07 -4.20 11.35
CA ALA A 235 -5.03 -4.17 9.89
C ALA A 235 -3.60 -3.87 9.38
N ALA A 236 -2.90 -2.91 9.97
CA ALA A 236 -1.52 -2.59 9.64
C ALA A 236 -0.59 -3.81 9.87
N TYR A 237 -0.71 -4.48 11.01
CA TYR A 237 0.05 -5.70 11.31
C TYR A 237 -0.15 -6.80 10.24
N ILE A 238 -1.40 -7.01 9.80
CA ILE A 238 -1.71 -7.99 8.76
C ILE A 238 -1.13 -7.53 7.41
N LYS A 239 -1.26 -6.25 7.06
CA LYS A 239 -0.70 -5.69 5.82
C LYS A 239 0.81 -5.89 5.76
N ASP A 240 1.55 -5.59 6.83
CA ASP A 240 3.01 -5.75 6.86
C ASP A 240 3.46 -7.21 6.63
N ARG A 241 2.60 -8.19 6.93
CA ARG A 241 2.90 -9.62 6.77
C ARG A 241 2.38 -10.23 5.47
N LEU A 242 1.26 -9.71 4.96
CA LEU A 242 0.53 -10.27 3.82
C LEU A 242 0.49 -9.35 2.61
N SER A 243 1.10 -8.17 2.65
CA SER A 243 1.17 -7.21 1.56
C SER A 243 2.58 -6.61 1.46
N PRO A 244 3.07 -6.29 0.26
CA PRO A 244 4.24 -5.43 0.12
C PRO A 244 3.86 -3.98 0.45
N GLN A 245 4.89 -3.17 0.72
CA GLN A 245 4.77 -1.71 0.77
C GLN A 245 4.72 -1.14 -0.65
N VAL A 246 4.03 -0.03 -0.85
CA VAL A 246 4.01 0.67 -2.14
C VAL A 246 5.00 1.81 -2.10
N LYS A 247 5.88 1.89 -3.10
CA LYS A 247 6.70 3.08 -3.36
C LYS A 247 6.35 3.67 -4.70
N THR A 248 6.44 4.98 -4.79
CA THR A 248 6.17 5.74 -6.02
C THR A 248 7.44 6.42 -6.49
N GLU A 249 7.73 6.31 -7.77
CA GLU A 249 8.88 6.97 -8.40
C GLU A 249 8.54 7.59 -9.74
N LYS A 250 9.28 8.66 -10.08
CA LYS A 250 9.18 9.31 -11.39
C LYS A 250 10.10 8.61 -12.39
N ILE A 251 9.50 7.81 -13.28
CA ILE A 251 10.21 7.04 -14.30
C ILE A 251 9.94 7.66 -15.68
N LYS A 252 11.00 7.76 -16.49
CA LYS A 252 10.89 8.22 -17.88
C LYS A 252 10.30 7.12 -18.76
N VAL A 253 9.30 7.48 -19.55
CA VAL A 253 8.73 6.62 -20.59
C VAL A 253 9.24 7.11 -21.95
N TYR A 254 9.55 6.16 -22.84
CA TYR A 254 10.07 6.45 -24.17
C TYR A 254 8.92 6.42 -25.18
N THR A 255 8.68 7.55 -25.86
CA THR A 255 7.60 7.72 -26.85
C THR A 255 8.12 7.92 -28.27
N LYS A 256 9.44 8.02 -28.46
CA LYS A 256 10.07 8.33 -29.75
C LYS A 256 10.82 7.11 -30.29
N ASP A 257 10.72 6.92 -31.61
CA ASP A 257 11.46 5.92 -32.37
C ASP A 257 11.71 6.47 -33.80
N GLU A 258 12.66 5.88 -34.52
CA GLU A 258 12.95 6.26 -35.93
C GLU A 258 11.84 5.77 -36.87
N ASP A 259 11.22 4.63 -36.56
CA ASP A 259 10.06 4.12 -37.27
C ASP A 259 8.79 4.80 -36.73
N PRO A 260 8.05 5.58 -37.56
CA PRO A 260 6.84 6.27 -37.13
C PRO A 260 5.74 5.34 -36.60
N ASP A 261 5.63 4.12 -37.13
CA ASP A 261 4.65 3.14 -36.66
C ASP A 261 5.01 2.65 -35.24
N VAL A 262 6.31 2.46 -34.97
CA VAL A 262 6.80 2.09 -33.64
C VAL A 262 6.59 3.25 -32.68
N ALA A 263 6.92 4.48 -33.08
CA ALA A 263 6.69 5.67 -32.28
C ALA A 263 5.21 5.84 -31.93
N GLY A 264 4.29 5.57 -32.88
CA GLY A 264 2.85 5.55 -32.64
C GLY A 264 2.44 4.58 -31.54
N PHE A 265 2.90 3.32 -31.61
CA PHE A 265 2.60 2.34 -30.54
C PHE A 265 3.22 2.69 -29.18
N LEU A 266 4.38 3.37 -29.17
CA LEU A 266 4.99 3.84 -27.92
C LEU A 266 4.16 4.96 -27.28
N ASP A 267 3.70 5.92 -28.08
CA ASP A 267 2.81 6.99 -27.64
C ASP A 267 1.45 6.45 -27.19
N ASP A 268 0.84 5.52 -27.94
CA ASP A 268 -0.40 4.84 -27.53
C ASP A 268 -0.28 4.29 -26.11
N GLY A 269 0.82 3.59 -25.81
CA GLY A 269 1.05 3.05 -24.48
C GLY A 269 1.28 4.12 -23.41
N TYR A 270 1.87 5.26 -23.76
CA TYR A 270 1.98 6.41 -22.86
C TYR A 270 0.61 7.05 -22.59
N GLN A 271 -0.23 7.24 -23.61
CA GLN A 271 -1.59 7.76 -23.43
C GLN A 271 -2.45 6.84 -22.57
N GLU A 272 -2.27 5.52 -22.66
CA GLU A 272 -2.99 4.56 -21.81
C GLU A 272 -2.66 4.72 -20.31
N ILE A 273 -1.57 5.38 -19.92
CA ILE A 273 -1.19 5.59 -18.52
C ILE A 273 -1.26 7.04 -18.06
N THR A 274 -1.41 8.00 -18.98
CA THR A 274 -1.62 9.42 -18.68
C THR A 274 -3.02 9.92 -18.99
N GLY A 275 -3.85 9.11 -19.66
CA GLY A 275 -5.23 9.43 -19.97
C GLY A 275 -6.17 9.42 -18.76
N GLU A 276 -7.45 9.64 -19.01
CA GLU A 276 -8.48 9.73 -17.95
C GLU A 276 -8.67 8.42 -17.17
N THR A 277 -8.36 7.28 -17.78
CA THR A 277 -8.45 5.94 -17.15
C THR A 277 -7.13 5.17 -17.28
N PRO A 278 -6.12 5.49 -16.46
CA PRO A 278 -4.79 4.88 -16.56
C PRO A 278 -4.81 3.34 -16.45
N SER A 279 -4.16 2.67 -17.39
CA SER A 279 -4.05 1.22 -17.48
C SER A 279 -2.66 0.80 -17.96
N PHE A 280 -1.79 0.47 -17.01
CA PHE A 280 -0.47 -0.11 -17.28
C PHE A 280 -0.56 -1.42 -18.09
N LYS A 281 -1.66 -2.17 -17.96
CA LYS A 281 -1.89 -3.39 -18.75
C LYS A 281 -2.07 -3.09 -20.24
N LYS A 282 -2.89 -2.09 -20.57
CA LYS A 282 -3.08 -1.70 -21.97
C LYS A 282 -1.83 -1.06 -22.55
N ALA A 283 -1.10 -0.28 -21.75
CA ALA A 283 0.19 0.27 -22.13
C ALA A 283 1.21 -0.82 -22.49
N LYS A 284 1.30 -1.87 -21.68
CA LYS A 284 2.11 -3.04 -21.98
C LYS A 284 1.74 -3.68 -23.32
N GLU A 285 0.45 -3.87 -23.60
CA GLU A 285 -0.01 -4.44 -24.88
C GLU A 285 0.40 -3.57 -26.08
N ALA A 286 0.37 -2.23 -25.95
CA ALA A 286 0.85 -1.30 -26.96
C ALA A 286 2.39 -1.40 -27.14
N TRP A 287 3.15 -1.43 -26.05
CA TRP A 287 4.60 -1.56 -26.11
C TRP A 287 5.07 -2.93 -26.64
N GLU A 288 4.30 -4.01 -26.41
CA GLU A 288 4.52 -5.31 -27.05
C GLU A 288 4.33 -5.24 -28.57
N LYS A 289 3.33 -4.49 -29.05
CA LYS A 289 3.15 -4.24 -30.49
C LYS A 289 4.32 -3.42 -31.06
N ALA A 290 4.79 -2.41 -30.34
CA ALA A 290 5.96 -1.62 -30.72
C ALA A 290 7.22 -2.49 -30.87
N ASP A 291 7.53 -3.31 -29.87
CA ASP A 291 8.69 -4.23 -29.89
C ASP A 291 8.58 -5.23 -31.04
N LYS A 292 7.38 -5.80 -31.26
CA LYS A 292 7.11 -6.72 -32.38
C LYS A 292 7.29 -6.04 -33.74
N LYS A 293 6.76 -4.83 -33.92
CA LYS A 293 6.89 -4.06 -35.17
C LYS A 293 8.34 -3.74 -35.49
N ALA A 294 9.13 -3.40 -34.47
CA ALA A 294 10.56 -3.16 -34.59
C ALA A 294 11.42 -4.45 -34.74
N GLY A 295 10.81 -5.63 -34.71
CA GLY A 295 11.54 -6.91 -34.73
C GLY A 295 12.46 -7.10 -33.52
N GLY A 296 12.07 -6.58 -32.35
CA GLY A 296 12.83 -6.66 -31.10
C GLY A 296 13.98 -5.64 -30.98
N LYS A 297 14.01 -4.62 -31.84
CA LYS A 297 15.11 -3.65 -31.94
C LYS A 297 14.79 -2.25 -31.40
N SER A 298 13.58 -2.02 -30.88
CA SER A 298 13.24 -0.74 -30.25
C SER A 298 13.70 -0.74 -28.79
N GLY A 299 14.74 0.05 -28.50
CA GLY A 299 15.20 0.26 -27.12
C GLY A 299 14.11 0.86 -26.24
N GLY A 300 13.32 1.80 -26.79
CA GLY A 300 12.22 2.46 -26.09
C GLY A 300 11.12 1.48 -25.68
N ALA A 301 10.71 0.59 -26.59
CA ALA A 301 9.72 -0.44 -26.30
C ALA A 301 10.20 -1.37 -25.16
N LYS A 302 11.44 -1.86 -25.24
CA LYS A 302 12.02 -2.71 -24.20
C LYS A 302 12.15 -2.00 -22.86
N ALA A 303 12.55 -0.73 -22.85
CA ALA A 303 12.63 0.06 -21.63
C ALA A 303 11.26 0.23 -20.97
N ASN A 304 10.22 0.55 -21.75
CA ASN A 304 8.87 0.72 -21.23
C ASN A 304 8.29 -0.61 -20.70
N LEU A 305 8.54 -1.73 -21.39
CA LEU A 305 8.20 -3.07 -20.91
C LEU A 305 8.91 -3.40 -19.58
N GLY A 306 10.18 -3.03 -19.44
CA GLY A 306 10.90 -3.12 -18.17
C GLY A 306 10.20 -2.34 -17.05
N THR A 307 9.74 -1.12 -17.33
CA THR A 307 8.97 -0.29 -16.40
C THR A 307 7.63 -0.92 -16.02
N TYR A 308 6.93 -1.55 -16.97
CA TYR A 308 5.73 -2.31 -16.66
C TYR A 308 6.02 -3.48 -15.70
N TYR A 309 7.04 -4.30 -15.99
CA TYR A 309 7.35 -5.44 -15.14
C TYR A 309 7.83 -5.00 -13.75
N PHE A 310 8.51 -3.86 -13.67
CA PHE A 310 8.89 -3.26 -12.39
C PHE A 310 7.67 -2.86 -11.57
N SER A 311 6.67 -2.23 -12.19
CA SER A 311 5.46 -1.76 -11.49
C SER A 311 4.57 -2.90 -10.96
N VAL A 312 4.59 -4.06 -11.63
CA VAL A 312 3.86 -5.26 -11.17
C VAL A 312 4.68 -6.16 -10.24
N GLY A 313 5.94 -5.82 -9.96
CA GLY A 313 6.81 -6.58 -9.05
C GLY A 313 7.51 -7.80 -9.66
N ASP A 314 7.45 -7.99 -10.98
CA ASP A 314 8.21 -9.02 -11.70
C ASP A 314 9.62 -8.50 -12.01
N PHE A 315 10.44 -8.42 -10.96
CA PHE A 315 11.75 -7.79 -11.02
C PHE A 315 12.73 -8.51 -11.96
N ASP A 316 12.64 -9.83 -12.07
CA ASP A 316 13.50 -10.61 -12.97
C ASP A 316 13.24 -10.25 -14.43
N LYS A 317 11.95 -10.14 -14.83
CA LYS A 317 11.63 -9.66 -16.18
C LYS A 317 12.01 -8.21 -16.38
N ALA A 318 11.76 -7.36 -15.39
CA ALA A 318 12.12 -5.94 -15.48
C ALA A 318 13.63 -5.75 -15.74
N ILE A 319 14.48 -6.45 -14.98
CA ILE A 319 15.94 -6.43 -15.16
C ILE A 319 16.31 -6.90 -16.57
N LYS A 320 15.74 -8.03 -17.03
CA LYS A 320 16.02 -8.57 -18.37
C LYS A 320 15.66 -7.57 -19.49
N TYR A 321 14.51 -6.93 -19.41
CA TYR A 321 14.08 -5.95 -20.41
C TYR A 321 14.97 -4.70 -20.41
N TYR A 322 15.37 -4.21 -19.23
CA TYR A 322 16.32 -3.10 -19.14
C TYR A 322 17.70 -3.46 -19.68
N GLU A 323 18.20 -4.68 -19.43
CA GLU A 323 19.45 -5.18 -20.00
C GLU A 323 19.43 -5.24 -21.53
N ASP A 324 18.31 -5.70 -22.09
CA ASP A 324 18.14 -5.73 -23.53
C ASP A 324 17.99 -4.33 -24.13
N ALA A 325 17.29 -3.42 -23.47
CA ALA A 325 17.17 -2.03 -23.91
C ALA A 325 18.55 -1.34 -23.98
N MET A 326 19.45 -1.60 -23.02
CA MET A 326 20.81 -1.03 -23.02
C MET A 326 21.69 -1.46 -24.21
N LYS A 327 21.36 -2.59 -24.86
CA LYS A 327 22.08 -3.09 -26.05
C LYS A 327 21.60 -2.40 -27.33
N LEU A 328 20.50 -1.65 -27.28
CA LEU A 328 19.85 -1.02 -28.43
C LEU A 328 20.08 0.49 -28.45
N GLN A 329 19.71 1.12 -29.57
CA GLN A 329 19.70 2.58 -29.73
C GLN A 329 18.32 3.15 -29.31
N GLY A 330 18.15 4.47 -29.37
CA GLY A 330 16.90 5.15 -29.00
C GLY A 330 16.68 5.33 -27.49
N VAL A 331 17.58 4.84 -26.64
CA VAL A 331 17.53 5.01 -25.18
C VAL A 331 18.81 5.61 -24.62
N ASN A 332 18.68 6.34 -23.52
CA ASN A 332 19.82 6.78 -22.72
C ASN A 332 20.25 5.64 -21.79
N LYS A 333 21.42 5.07 -22.05
CA LYS A 333 21.96 3.92 -21.30
C LYS A 333 22.20 4.23 -19.81
N ASN A 334 22.46 5.48 -19.45
CA ASN A 334 22.64 5.85 -18.04
C ASN A 334 21.30 5.82 -17.29
N ASP A 335 20.24 6.36 -17.91
CA ASP A 335 18.87 6.31 -17.36
C ASP A 335 18.44 4.85 -17.11
N ILE A 336 18.63 3.98 -18.12
CA ILE A 336 18.26 2.55 -18.00
C ILE A 336 19.10 1.83 -16.94
N ARG A 337 20.40 2.13 -16.84
CA ARG A 337 21.28 1.54 -15.82
C ARG A 337 20.83 1.94 -14.42
N GLU A 338 20.39 3.18 -14.23
CA GLU A 338 19.86 3.64 -12.95
C GLU A 338 18.56 2.92 -12.62
N LEU A 339 17.62 2.80 -13.56
CA LEU A 339 16.38 2.04 -13.36
C LEU A 339 16.65 0.59 -12.98
N ARG A 340 17.53 -0.10 -13.71
CA ARG A 340 17.95 -1.47 -13.38
C ARG A 340 18.48 -1.60 -11.95
N LYS A 341 19.36 -0.69 -11.51
CA LYS A 341 19.88 -0.68 -10.13
C LYS A 341 18.78 -0.51 -9.08
N ARG A 342 17.76 0.29 -9.39
CA ARG A 342 16.61 0.47 -8.49
C ARG A 342 15.77 -0.80 -8.41
N VAL A 343 15.52 -1.47 -9.53
CA VAL A 343 14.86 -2.78 -9.54
C VAL A 343 15.66 -3.79 -8.71
N GLU A 344 16.98 -3.84 -8.90
CA GLU A 344 17.86 -4.70 -8.11
C GLU A 344 17.78 -4.36 -6.61
N ALA A 345 17.76 -3.07 -6.24
CA ALA A 345 17.64 -2.65 -4.85
C ALA A 345 16.26 -2.99 -4.24
N ALA A 346 15.20 -2.94 -5.04
CA ALA A 346 13.85 -3.35 -4.64
C ALA A 346 13.74 -4.89 -4.50
N ALA A 347 14.48 -5.64 -5.32
CA ALA A 347 14.60 -7.09 -5.23
C ALA A 347 15.61 -7.56 -4.16
N ALA A 348 16.51 -6.68 -3.71
CA ALA A 348 17.64 -7.03 -2.87
C ALA A 348 17.22 -7.44 -1.46
N VAL A 349 17.82 -8.54 -1.00
CA VAL A 349 17.68 -9.11 0.33
C VAL A 349 18.73 -8.50 1.26
N ASP A 350 18.42 -8.36 2.53
CA ASP A 350 19.40 -8.07 3.56
C ASP A 350 19.73 -9.39 4.29
N ASP A 351 20.74 -10.11 3.81
CA ASP A 351 21.15 -11.41 4.38
C ASP A 351 21.71 -11.28 5.82
N ASN A 352 21.84 -10.07 6.37
CA ASN A 352 22.38 -9.79 7.70
C ASN A 352 21.31 -9.54 8.78
N THR A 353 20.01 -9.56 8.45
CA THR A 353 18.94 -9.23 9.41
C THR A 353 18.43 -10.39 10.27
N ASP A 354 18.96 -11.60 10.05
CA ASP A 354 18.64 -12.80 10.84
C ASP A 354 19.76 -13.18 11.84
N LYS A 355 20.56 -12.22 12.32
CA LYS A 355 21.59 -12.47 13.37
C LYS A 355 21.19 -11.92 14.73
#